data_AF-A0A933ENB0-F1
#
_entry.id   AF-A0A933ENB0-F1
#
_cell.length_a   1.000
_cell.length_b   1.000
_cell.length_c   1.000
_cell.angle_alpha   90.00
_cell.angle_beta   90.00
_cell.angle_gamma   90.00
#
_symmetry.space_group_name_H-M   'P 1'
#
loop_
_entity.id
_entity.type
_entity.pdbx_description
1 polymer ?
#
loop_
_entity_poly.entity_id
_entity_poly.type
_entity_poly.pdbx_seq_one_letter_code
_entity_poly.pdbx_strand_id
1 'polypeptide(L)'
;MRPCPSGILAILFSLAQLHLAASAAVAMPVAPLTIALSQPDGTTFEAVPFGDEWANGYETDSGFTILRDATTGFWHYATRSPTGHVVPSNLRLGRDVPTGIVPHLRDDMPIVPRGPAAYGGLLESGGNVGRHQTLVVLARFSDQDSVGSSPARWAGAIFGSANSASHYFREVSYGLLSIYPVSENYGTPDDGVVGWISLPYPHPNTRGSVDDRNRQIVRDAIIAADPFVDFASLDVDGNGVVKPNELHIVVVVAGYETSYGGAAAACSPSVWAHNGWLGDSVPLVVADGRLVGARYVEVGEWDCASFDEPGHAGTIGTTVHELGHDLGWPDLYDTDQSSEGVGYWSVMGLGGWLATTGPLGSLPGHPDAFSKWHQGWLTPYQVSGQQVGVQIQPAETSPRVIQLLDNPGGVDWRWENTSGVGEYFLIENRQQVGYDAGLPGCGLLIWHVDETRSPTSAANAVDSRRLVDLEEADGQRHLDFRVGHGDAGDPYPGTTNNRSFDESSNPDSRRYGGTSSGASVTSISPGCYGAVTADFVAPAGGLTPTPTNVPTPSSTHAPTATSTPTNTPVAPASSTPTPTPTSTPTRTSTPVNVNLPTETSTPISTPAATLTPTPAAPLIYRAYFPVR
;
A
#
# COMPACT_ATOMS: atom_id res chain seq x y z
N MET A 1 -72.63 -28.86 26.87
CA MET A 1 -71.51 -27.89 26.77
C MET A 1 -70.20 -28.67 26.92
N ARG A 2 -69.21 -28.40 26.04
CA ARG A 2 -68.17 -29.30 25.47
C ARG A 2 -68.68 -30.11 24.25
N PRO A 3 -67.86 -30.44 23.22
CA PRO A 3 -66.37 -30.43 23.13
C PRO A 3 -65.74 -29.79 21.84
N CYS A 4 -64.41 -29.89 21.74
CA CYS A 4 -63.44 -29.68 20.63
C CYS A 4 -63.96 -29.68 19.16
N PRO A 5 -63.25 -28.99 18.23
CA PRO A 5 -62.25 -29.73 17.45
C PRO A 5 -60.94 -28.98 17.10
N SER A 6 -59.99 -29.83 16.74
CA SER A 6 -58.61 -29.65 16.33
C SER A 6 -58.44 -29.03 14.95
N GLY A 7 -57.31 -28.33 14.76
CA GLY A 7 -56.46 -28.49 13.57
C GLY A 7 -56.64 -27.48 12.43
N ILE A 8 -55.83 -26.41 12.43
CA ILE A 8 -55.22 -25.87 11.20
C ILE A 8 -53.73 -25.64 11.51
N LEU A 9 -52.90 -26.42 10.82
CA LEU A 9 -51.45 -26.31 10.77
C LEU A 9 -51.09 -25.15 9.84
N ALA A 10 -50.63 -24.03 10.39
CA ALA A 10 -50.00 -22.97 9.60
C ALA A 10 -48.48 -23.19 9.62
N ILE A 11 -47.96 -23.73 8.52
CA ILE A 11 -46.53 -23.83 8.25
C ILE A 11 -46.04 -22.41 7.92
N LEU A 12 -45.39 -21.75 8.88
CA LEU A 12 -44.56 -20.58 8.59
C LEU A 12 -43.17 -21.10 8.20
N PHE A 13 -42.92 -21.12 6.89
CA PHE A 13 -41.55 -21.19 6.35
C PHE A 13 -40.82 -19.92 6.80
N SER A 14 -39.95 -20.03 7.79
CA SER A 14 -38.91 -19.04 8.01
C SER A 14 -37.94 -19.13 6.83
N LEU A 15 -37.98 -18.17 5.91
CA LEU A 15 -36.84 -17.91 5.04
C LEU A 15 -35.67 -17.57 5.98
N ALA A 16 -34.72 -18.50 6.11
CA ALA A 16 -33.40 -18.17 6.57
C ALA A 16 -32.81 -17.21 5.53
N GLN A 17 -32.84 -15.91 5.83
CA GLN A 17 -31.96 -14.97 5.16
C GLN A 17 -30.55 -15.43 5.50
N LEU A 18 -29.87 -15.96 4.50
CA LEU A 18 -28.43 -16.17 4.54
C LEU A 18 -27.82 -14.77 4.63
N HIS A 19 -27.55 -14.30 5.85
CA HIS A 19 -26.71 -13.14 6.05
C HIS A 19 -25.32 -13.54 5.56
N LEU A 20 -25.00 -13.22 4.31
CA LEU A 20 -23.61 -13.10 3.90
C LEU A 20 -23.00 -12.05 4.82
N ALA A 21 -22.13 -12.48 5.73
CA ALA A 21 -21.27 -11.56 6.44
C ALA A 21 -20.45 -10.82 5.38
N ALA A 22 -20.66 -9.51 5.27
CA ALA A 22 -19.74 -8.66 4.52
C ALA A 22 -18.42 -8.72 5.29
N SER A 23 -17.42 -9.39 4.71
CA SER A 23 -16.07 -9.32 5.25
C SER A 23 -15.49 -7.93 4.95
N ALA A 24 -14.65 -7.45 5.86
CA ALA A 24 -14.51 -6.05 6.22
C ALA A 24 -13.08 -5.56 5.96
N ALA A 25 -12.61 -5.71 4.73
CA ALA A 25 -11.25 -5.35 4.35
C ALA A 25 -11.11 -4.99 2.86
N VAL A 26 -10.09 -4.19 2.60
CA VAL A 26 -9.46 -3.95 1.29
C VAL A 26 -7.97 -4.23 1.43
N ALA A 27 -7.31 -4.68 0.36
CA ALA A 27 -5.91 -5.06 0.41
C ALA A 27 -5.20 -4.87 -0.91
N MET A 28 -3.92 -4.54 -0.82
CA MET A 28 -3.01 -4.57 -1.96
C MET A 28 -3.00 -5.96 -2.63
N PRO A 29 -2.98 -6.03 -3.99
CA PRO A 29 -2.87 -7.30 -4.70
C PRO A 29 -1.52 -7.96 -4.41
N VAL A 30 -1.45 -9.27 -4.63
CA VAL A 30 -0.24 -10.05 -4.42
C VAL A 30 0.94 -9.53 -5.26
N ALA A 31 2.14 -9.63 -4.72
CA ALA A 31 3.36 -9.26 -5.42
C ALA A 31 3.50 -10.03 -6.75
N PRO A 32 3.79 -9.34 -7.86
CA PRO A 32 3.94 -9.95 -9.18
C PRO A 32 5.31 -10.62 -9.31
N LEU A 33 5.54 -11.66 -8.50
CA LEU A 33 6.80 -12.39 -8.41
C LEU A 33 6.65 -13.86 -8.82
N THR A 34 7.73 -14.46 -9.30
CA THR A 34 7.77 -15.90 -9.56
C THR A 34 8.22 -16.64 -8.30
N ILE A 35 7.43 -17.61 -7.85
CA ILE A 35 7.75 -18.48 -6.71
C ILE A 35 7.99 -19.93 -7.13
N ALA A 36 8.73 -20.66 -6.30
CA ALA A 36 8.88 -22.10 -6.40
C ALA A 36 7.80 -22.78 -5.56
N LEU A 37 7.05 -23.69 -6.18
CA LEU A 37 6.16 -24.62 -5.51
C LEU A 37 6.62 -26.05 -5.75
N SER A 38 6.20 -26.96 -4.86
CA SER A 38 6.59 -28.37 -4.91
C SER A 38 5.37 -29.28 -5.02
N GLN A 39 5.51 -30.31 -5.85
CA GLN A 39 4.66 -31.48 -5.85
C GLN A 39 4.96 -32.37 -4.63
N PRO A 40 4.00 -33.21 -4.19
CA PRO A 40 4.21 -34.21 -3.13
C PRO A 40 5.38 -35.18 -3.35
N ASP A 41 5.81 -35.42 -4.60
CA ASP A 41 6.96 -36.26 -4.92
C ASP A 41 8.31 -35.50 -4.90
N GLY A 42 8.30 -34.24 -4.47
CA GLY A 42 9.48 -33.38 -4.35
C GLY A 42 9.87 -32.67 -5.64
N THR A 43 9.17 -32.88 -6.76
CA THR A 43 9.41 -32.12 -7.98
C THR A 43 8.99 -30.66 -7.80
N THR A 44 9.86 -29.71 -8.15
CA THR A 44 9.61 -28.28 -8.04
C THR A 44 9.21 -27.67 -9.38
N PHE A 45 8.40 -26.61 -9.35
CA PHE A 45 8.01 -25.85 -10.53
C PHE A 45 7.80 -24.37 -10.17
N GLU A 46 7.88 -23.50 -11.18
CA GLU A 46 7.61 -22.07 -11.04
C GLU A 46 6.11 -21.77 -11.13
N ALA A 47 5.67 -20.82 -10.32
CA ALA A 47 4.31 -20.30 -10.32
C ALA A 47 4.33 -18.79 -10.09
N VAL A 48 3.32 -18.11 -10.62
CA VAL A 48 3.05 -16.70 -10.42
C VAL A 48 1.77 -16.61 -9.59
N PRO A 49 1.80 -16.00 -8.39
CA PRO A 49 0.59 -15.75 -7.65
C PRO A 49 -0.22 -14.64 -8.34
N PHE A 50 -1.53 -14.67 -8.19
CA PHE A 50 -2.40 -13.60 -8.67
C PHE A 50 -3.47 -13.24 -7.64
N GLY A 51 -4.05 -12.07 -7.82
CA GLY A 51 -5.26 -11.64 -7.12
C GLY A 51 -5.01 -10.95 -5.79
N ASP A 52 -6.07 -10.89 -4.99
CA ASP A 52 -6.15 -10.11 -3.75
C ASP A 52 -6.69 -10.96 -2.60
N GLU A 53 -7.03 -10.34 -1.47
CA GLU A 53 -7.55 -10.98 -0.26
C GLU A 53 -8.89 -11.71 -0.46
N TRP A 54 -9.56 -11.53 -1.61
CA TRP A 54 -10.86 -12.12 -1.87
C TRP A 54 -10.88 -13.20 -2.94
N ALA A 55 -9.98 -13.08 -3.90
CA ALA A 55 -9.74 -14.13 -4.86
C ALA A 55 -8.24 -14.14 -5.17
N ASN A 56 -7.55 -15.17 -4.69
CA ASN A 56 -6.14 -15.37 -4.98
C ASN A 56 -5.87 -16.80 -5.39
N GLY A 57 -4.77 -16.99 -6.10
CA GLY A 57 -4.36 -18.29 -6.58
C GLY A 57 -2.99 -18.24 -7.22
N TYR A 58 -2.70 -19.27 -8.00
CA TYR A 58 -1.43 -19.43 -8.69
C TYR A 58 -1.68 -19.79 -10.16
N GLU A 59 -0.82 -19.30 -11.03
CA GLU A 59 -0.74 -19.70 -12.43
C GLU A 59 0.71 -19.99 -12.84
N THR A 60 0.91 -20.60 -14.01
CA THR A 60 2.24 -20.73 -14.61
C THR A 60 2.69 -19.38 -15.20
N ASP A 61 3.97 -19.26 -15.55
CA ASP A 61 4.52 -18.14 -16.34
C ASP A 61 3.74 -17.83 -17.64
N SER A 62 3.13 -18.86 -18.22
CA SER A 62 2.34 -18.81 -19.46
C SER A 62 0.85 -18.57 -19.20
N GLY A 63 0.48 -18.20 -17.96
CA GLY A 63 -0.88 -17.81 -17.58
C GLY A 63 -1.83 -18.97 -17.25
N PHE A 64 -1.41 -20.24 -17.27
CA PHE A 64 -2.34 -21.33 -16.94
C PHE A 64 -2.59 -21.40 -15.43
N THR A 65 -3.82 -21.14 -15.00
CA THR A 65 -4.24 -21.32 -13.60
C THR A 65 -3.95 -22.75 -13.13
N ILE A 66 -3.40 -22.88 -11.92
CA ILE A 66 -3.06 -24.16 -11.30
C ILE A 66 -3.74 -24.28 -9.94
N LEU A 67 -4.22 -25.49 -9.64
CA LEU A 67 -4.88 -25.80 -8.38
C LEU A 67 -4.26 -27.03 -7.75
N ARG A 68 -4.14 -26.99 -6.42
CA ARG A 68 -3.70 -28.14 -5.63
C ARG A 68 -4.90 -29.03 -5.32
N ASP A 69 -4.84 -30.28 -5.78
CA ASP A 69 -5.84 -31.29 -5.44
C ASP A 69 -5.79 -31.56 -3.93
N ALA A 70 -6.90 -31.30 -3.24
CA ALA A 70 -6.97 -31.40 -1.78
C ALA A 70 -6.82 -32.84 -1.25
N THR A 71 -7.07 -33.86 -2.08
CA THR A 71 -7.03 -35.27 -1.68
C THR A 71 -5.62 -35.83 -1.83
N THR A 72 -4.97 -35.54 -2.95
CA THR A 72 -3.67 -36.11 -3.32
C THR A 72 -2.50 -35.18 -3.04
N GLY A 73 -2.78 -33.88 -2.90
CA GLY A 73 -1.79 -32.83 -2.70
C GLY A 73 -1.01 -32.43 -3.95
N PHE A 74 -1.27 -33.05 -5.11
CA PHE A 74 -0.61 -32.72 -6.37
C PHE A 74 -1.20 -31.43 -6.96
N TRP A 75 -0.36 -30.66 -7.65
CA TRP A 75 -0.75 -29.49 -8.44
C TRP A 75 -1.10 -29.90 -9.87
N HIS A 76 -2.23 -29.40 -10.33
CA HIS A 76 -2.82 -29.67 -11.63
C HIS A 76 -3.14 -28.37 -12.34
N TYR A 77 -3.13 -28.38 -13.68
CA TYR A 77 -3.76 -27.29 -14.44
C TYR A 77 -5.24 -27.24 -14.12
N ALA A 78 -5.81 -26.04 -14.06
CA ALA A 78 -7.22 -25.86 -13.77
C ALA A 78 -8.10 -26.00 -15.03
N THR A 79 -9.36 -26.38 -14.85
CA THR A 79 -10.39 -26.43 -15.90
C THR A 79 -11.73 -25.98 -15.33
N ARG A 80 -12.74 -25.75 -16.19
CA ARG A 80 -14.10 -25.44 -15.72
C ARG A 80 -14.89 -26.72 -15.49
N SER A 81 -15.54 -26.79 -14.33
CA SER A 81 -16.55 -27.79 -14.04
C SER A 81 -17.83 -27.51 -14.85
N PRO A 82 -18.76 -28.48 -14.98
CA PRO A 82 -20.03 -28.27 -15.67
C PRO A 82 -20.89 -27.15 -15.08
N THR A 83 -20.65 -26.77 -13.81
CA THR A 83 -21.35 -25.68 -13.13
C THR A 83 -20.63 -24.33 -13.25
N GLY A 84 -19.53 -24.27 -14.02
CA GLY A 84 -18.80 -23.03 -14.32
C GLY A 84 -17.60 -22.75 -13.42
N HIS A 85 -17.48 -23.44 -12.28
CA HIS A 85 -16.40 -23.23 -11.32
C HIS A 85 -15.05 -23.78 -11.78
N VAL A 86 -13.97 -23.11 -11.38
CA VAL A 86 -12.59 -23.55 -11.60
C VAL A 86 -12.27 -24.72 -10.67
N VAL A 87 -11.83 -25.83 -11.26
CA VAL A 87 -11.50 -27.08 -10.55
C VAL A 87 -10.19 -27.68 -11.08
N PRO A 88 -9.48 -28.49 -10.29
CA PRO A 88 -8.30 -29.22 -10.77
C PRO A 88 -8.67 -30.14 -11.96
N SER A 89 -7.90 -30.09 -13.04
CA SER A 89 -8.02 -31.05 -14.15
C SER A 89 -7.27 -32.35 -13.83
N ASN A 90 -7.35 -33.33 -14.74
CA ASN A 90 -6.52 -34.53 -14.66
C ASN A 90 -5.07 -34.34 -15.17
N LEU A 91 -4.73 -33.14 -15.66
CA LEU A 91 -3.40 -32.83 -16.20
C LEU A 91 -2.49 -32.33 -15.09
N ARG A 92 -1.47 -33.12 -14.76
CA ARG A 92 -0.55 -32.83 -13.68
C ARG A 92 0.57 -31.89 -14.14
N LEU A 93 0.76 -30.82 -13.39
CA LEU A 93 1.80 -29.82 -13.67
C LEU A 93 3.20 -30.44 -13.56
N GLY A 94 4.07 -30.13 -14.53
CA GLY A 94 5.43 -30.70 -14.64
C GLY A 94 5.49 -32.11 -15.26
N ARG A 95 4.35 -32.74 -15.55
CA ARG A 95 4.27 -34.05 -16.22
C ARG A 95 3.53 -33.98 -17.55
N ASP A 96 2.38 -33.33 -17.55
CA ASP A 96 1.46 -33.29 -18.69
C ASP A 96 1.50 -31.93 -19.40
N VAL A 97 1.14 -31.90 -20.68
CA VAL A 97 1.01 -30.68 -21.48
C VAL A 97 -0.44 -30.17 -21.38
N PRO A 98 -0.69 -28.86 -21.15
CA PRO A 98 -2.02 -28.29 -20.94
C PRO A 98 -2.87 -28.18 -22.22
N THR A 99 -2.98 -29.28 -22.98
CA THR A 99 -3.72 -29.31 -24.24
C THR A 99 -5.21 -29.07 -23.99
N GLY A 100 -5.76 -28.00 -24.57
CA GLY A 100 -7.17 -27.65 -24.44
C GLY A 100 -7.54 -26.91 -23.15
N ILE A 101 -6.56 -26.54 -22.32
CA ILE A 101 -6.77 -25.62 -21.20
C ILE A 101 -6.61 -24.19 -21.71
N VAL A 102 -7.43 -23.27 -21.19
CA VAL A 102 -7.38 -21.85 -21.51
C VAL A 102 -6.57 -21.13 -20.41
N PRO A 103 -5.61 -20.26 -20.75
CA PRO A 103 -4.93 -19.39 -19.77
C PRO A 103 -5.89 -18.45 -19.03
N HIS A 104 -5.43 -17.93 -17.90
CA HIS A 104 -6.06 -16.96 -17.02
C HIS A 104 -7.49 -17.35 -16.60
N LEU A 105 -7.70 -18.65 -16.37
CA LEU A 105 -8.98 -19.15 -15.93
C LEU A 105 -9.25 -18.70 -14.49
N ARG A 106 -10.28 -17.88 -14.28
CA ARG A 106 -10.76 -17.44 -12.96
C ARG A 106 -12.18 -17.94 -12.72
N ASP A 107 -12.55 -18.06 -11.46
CA ASP A 107 -13.95 -18.19 -11.09
C ASP A 107 -14.66 -16.88 -11.42
N ASP A 108 -15.92 -16.97 -11.83
CA ASP A 108 -16.72 -15.78 -12.09
C ASP A 108 -16.98 -15.10 -10.74
N MET A 109 -16.25 -14.02 -10.45
CA MET A 109 -16.39 -13.27 -9.21
C MET A 109 -17.51 -12.25 -9.38
N PRO A 110 -18.58 -12.29 -8.56
CA PRO A 110 -19.53 -11.20 -8.55
C PRO A 110 -18.79 -9.93 -8.10
N ILE A 111 -19.03 -8.82 -8.79
CA ILE A 111 -18.69 -7.49 -8.30
C ILE A 111 -19.54 -7.25 -7.05
N VAL A 112 -18.99 -7.57 -5.88
CA VAL A 112 -19.63 -7.35 -4.59
C VAL A 112 -19.05 -6.07 -4.02
N PRO A 113 -19.87 -5.02 -3.82
CA PRO A 113 -19.43 -3.85 -3.08
C PRO A 113 -19.00 -4.26 -1.68
N ARG A 114 -17.75 -3.96 -1.33
CA ARG A 114 -17.17 -4.21 0.00
C ARG A 114 -17.11 -2.88 0.74
N GLY A 115 -17.58 -2.84 1.98
CA GLY A 115 -17.63 -1.63 2.79
C GLY A 115 -18.51 -1.79 4.04
N PRO A 116 -18.30 -0.98 5.09
CA PRO A 116 -19.03 -1.08 6.34
C PRO A 116 -20.50 -0.68 6.17
N ALA A 117 -21.43 -1.57 6.53
CA ALA A 117 -22.85 -1.24 6.56
C ALA A 117 -23.24 -0.29 7.73
N ALA A 118 -22.37 -0.15 8.75
CA ALA A 118 -22.73 0.46 10.04
C ALA A 118 -21.94 1.72 10.44
N TYR A 119 -20.83 2.06 9.77
CA TYR A 119 -19.94 3.17 10.19
C TYR A 119 -19.48 4.11 9.06
N GLY A 120 -20.16 4.10 7.90
CA GLY A 120 -19.84 4.90 6.70
C GLY A 120 -19.93 6.44 6.84
N GLY A 121 -19.92 6.98 8.07
CA GLY A 121 -19.83 8.40 8.37
C GLY A 121 -18.57 8.80 9.16
N LEU A 122 -17.65 7.88 9.45
CA LEU A 122 -16.42 8.16 10.21
C LEU A 122 -15.22 8.52 9.33
N LEU A 123 -15.28 8.26 8.02
CA LEU A 123 -14.26 8.68 7.07
C LEU A 123 -14.63 10.06 6.55
N GLU A 124 -13.89 11.08 6.97
CA GLU A 124 -13.91 12.35 6.25
C GLU A 124 -13.05 12.18 4.98
N SER A 125 -13.71 12.24 3.83
CA SER A 125 -13.06 12.19 2.52
C SER A 125 -12.44 13.55 2.18
N GLY A 126 -11.15 13.54 1.86
CA GLY A 126 -10.41 14.70 1.36
C GLY A 126 -9.89 15.63 2.45
N GLY A 127 -8.78 16.32 2.16
CA GLY A 127 -8.19 17.29 3.08
C GLY A 127 -7.31 16.69 4.18
N ASN A 128 -6.81 15.46 4.00
CA ASN A 128 -5.82 14.87 4.92
C ASN A 128 -4.49 15.63 4.82
N VAL A 129 -4.33 16.64 5.68
CA VAL A 129 -3.16 17.53 5.75
C VAL A 129 -2.74 17.75 7.19
N GLY A 130 -1.50 18.17 7.40
CA GLY A 130 -0.90 18.39 8.69
C GLY A 130 -0.20 17.15 9.22
N ARG A 131 -0.30 16.96 10.54
CA ARG A 131 0.39 15.89 11.26
C ARG A 131 -0.63 14.84 11.68
N HIS A 132 -0.49 13.64 11.14
CA HIS A 132 -1.32 12.51 11.54
C HIS A 132 -0.50 11.61 12.46
N GLN A 133 -1.08 11.18 13.57
CA GLN A 133 -0.42 10.27 14.49
C GLN A 133 -0.59 8.83 14.03
N THR A 134 0.44 8.01 14.24
CA THR A 134 0.40 6.57 13.90
C THR A 134 0.99 5.75 15.02
N LEU A 135 0.23 4.74 15.43
CA LEU A 135 0.65 3.73 16.39
C LEU A 135 1.01 2.46 15.64
N VAL A 136 2.20 1.93 15.90
CA VAL A 136 2.62 0.61 15.42
C VAL A 136 2.59 -0.36 16.59
N VAL A 137 1.83 -1.44 16.49
CA VAL A 137 1.79 -2.51 17.49
C VAL A 137 2.33 -3.78 16.87
N LEU A 138 3.41 -4.34 17.42
CA LEU A 138 3.94 -5.63 16.96
C LEU A 138 3.39 -6.75 17.84
N ALA A 139 2.62 -7.67 17.27
CA ALA A 139 1.94 -8.74 17.97
C ALA A 139 2.62 -10.09 17.71
N ARG A 140 2.98 -10.78 18.79
CA ARG A 140 3.43 -12.18 18.76
C ARG A 140 2.43 -13.07 19.50
N PHE A 141 2.54 -14.38 19.28
CA PHE A 141 1.57 -15.37 19.74
C PHE A 141 2.20 -16.36 20.71
N SER A 142 1.37 -17.17 21.34
CA SER A 142 1.85 -18.21 22.28
C SER A 142 2.76 -19.27 21.65
N ASP A 143 2.66 -19.46 20.32
CA ASP A 143 3.40 -20.44 19.53
C ASP A 143 4.25 -19.81 18.40
N GLN A 144 4.21 -18.48 18.25
CA GLN A 144 4.92 -17.77 17.19
C GLN A 144 5.52 -16.47 17.74
N ASP A 145 6.84 -16.49 17.97
CA ASP A 145 7.64 -15.29 18.20
C ASP A 145 7.95 -14.60 16.86
N SER A 146 8.54 -13.39 16.93
CA SER A 146 9.10 -12.70 15.77
C SER A 146 10.06 -13.59 14.98
N VAL A 147 9.96 -13.54 13.65
CA VAL A 147 10.84 -14.29 12.74
C VAL A 147 12.14 -13.57 12.38
N GLY A 148 12.35 -12.35 12.90
CA GLY A 148 13.67 -11.70 12.84
C GLY A 148 13.66 -10.18 12.82
N SER A 149 12.51 -9.52 12.80
CA SER A 149 12.43 -8.06 12.83
C SER A 149 12.40 -7.51 14.25
N SER A 150 12.74 -6.22 14.40
CA SER A 150 12.81 -5.55 15.70
C SER A 150 11.90 -4.32 15.74
N PRO A 151 11.47 -3.87 16.94
CA PRO A 151 10.75 -2.61 17.10
C PRO A 151 11.45 -1.43 16.43
N ALA A 152 12.76 -1.29 16.63
CA ALA A 152 13.56 -0.23 16.01
C ALA A 152 13.56 -0.27 14.48
N ARG A 153 13.49 -1.46 13.87
CA ARG A 153 13.37 -1.60 12.41
C ARG A 153 12.02 -1.11 11.92
N TRP A 154 10.92 -1.47 12.60
CA TRP A 154 9.59 -0.97 12.26
C TRP A 154 9.45 0.54 12.50
N ALA A 155 10.01 1.08 13.58
CA ALA A 155 10.11 2.51 13.79
C ALA A 155 10.83 3.21 12.62
N GLY A 156 11.95 2.64 12.14
CA GLY A 156 12.66 3.16 10.98
C GLY A 156 11.88 3.06 9.67
N ALA A 157 11.18 1.94 9.44
CA ALA A 157 10.37 1.72 8.23
C ALA A 157 9.15 2.65 8.15
N ILE A 158 8.54 3.01 9.28
CA ILE A 158 7.37 3.89 9.30
C ILE A 158 7.78 5.35 9.46
N PHE A 159 8.67 5.68 10.40
CA PHE A 159 8.97 7.06 10.81
C PHE A 159 10.36 7.57 10.38
N GLY A 160 11.14 6.78 9.65
CA GLY A 160 12.48 7.16 9.19
C GLY A 160 12.49 8.44 8.35
N SER A 161 13.64 9.09 8.25
CA SER A 161 13.78 10.36 7.50
C SER A 161 13.86 10.19 5.98
N ALA A 162 14.05 8.96 5.49
CA ALA A 162 14.12 8.58 4.08
C ALA A 162 13.68 7.12 3.94
N ASN A 163 13.15 6.74 2.78
CA ASN A 163 12.71 5.37 2.47
C ASN A 163 11.80 4.76 3.55
N SER A 164 10.86 5.56 4.05
CA SER A 164 9.89 5.20 5.08
C SER A 164 8.49 5.62 4.65
N ALA A 165 7.45 5.12 5.32
CA ALA A 165 6.07 5.56 5.08
C ALA A 165 5.90 7.07 5.33
N SER A 166 6.46 7.60 6.43
CA SER A 166 6.45 9.04 6.72
C SER A 166 7.13 9.87 5.65
N HIS A 167 8.30 9.43 5.16
CA HIS A 167 9.01 10.12 4.08
C HIS A 167 8.20 10.08 2.77
N TYR A 168 7.61 8.93 2.44
CA TYR A 168 6.74 8.75 1.30
C TYR A 168 5.57 9.73 1.31
N PHE A 169 4.74 9.71 2.36
CA PHE A 169 3.55 10.58 2.43
C PHE A 169 3.91 12.07 2.44
N ARG A 170 5.07 12.44 3.00
CA ARG A 170 5.58 13.80 2.92
C ARG A 170 5.99 14.21 1.50
N GLU A 171 6.59 13.31 0.73
CA GLU A 171 6.97 13.56 -0.67
C GLU A 171 5.74 13.68 -1.57
N VAL A 172 4.86 12.68 -1.57
CA VAL A 172 3.72 12.61 -2.49
C VAL A 172 2.64 13.68 -2.22
N SER A 173 2.61 14.22 -1.00
CA SER A 173 1.72 15.32 -0.60
C SER A 173 2.36 16.71 -0.73
N TYR A 174 3.58 16.81 -1.26
CA TYR A 174 4.33 18.07 -1.35
C TYR A 174 4.55 18.75 0.01
N GLY A 175 4.71 17.95 1.07
CA GLY A 175 4.89 18.39 2.44
C GLY A 175 3.60 18.79 3.16
N LEU A 176 2.43 18.53 2.58
CA LEU A 176 1.15 18.85 3.20
C LEU A 176 0.72 17.84 4.23
N LEU A 177 1.03 16.55 4.04
CA LEU A 177 0.79 15.49 5.01
C LEU A 177 2.12 14.98 5.57
N SER A 178 2.13 14.66 6.86
CA SER A 178 3.24 13.94 7.48
C SER A 178 2.70 13.04 8.59
N ILE A 179 3.13 11.79 8.57
CA ILE A 179 2.79 10.78 9.56
C ILE A 179 3.86 10.77 10.66
N TYR A 180 3.45 10.72 11.93
CA TYR A 180 4.33 10.82 13.09
C TYR A 180 4.02 9.76 14.15
N PRO A 181 5.02 9.37 14.97
CA PRO A 181 4.81 8.43 16.06
C PRO A 181 3.83 9.00 17.10
N VAL A 182 2.99 8.14 17.68
CA VAL A 182 2.25 8.51 18.90
C VAL A 182 3.22 8.66 20.09
N SER A 183 2.79 9.41 21.10
CA SER A 183 3.48 9.39 22.39
C SER A 183 3.10 8.12 23.14
N GLU A 184 4.11 7.38 23.58
CA GLU A 184 3.96 6.07 24.23
C GLU A 184 5.17 5.79 25.14
N ASN A 185 5.09 4.80 26.02
CA ASN A 185 6.13 4.52 27.02
C ASN A 185 6.65 3.07 27.06
N TYR A 186 6.43 2.31 25.99
CA TYR A 186 6.91 0.94 25.78
C TYR A 186 8.30 0.93 25.13
N GLY A 187 9.26 0.23 25.74
CA GLY A 187 10.58 0.06 25.12
C GLY A 187 11.34 1.38 24.97
N THR A 188 11.42 1.90 23.73
CA THR A 188 12.02 3.22 23.44
C THR A 188 10.91 4.26 23.44
N PRO A 189 10.78 5.11 24.48
CA PRO A 189 9.65 6.02 24.59
C PRO A 189 9.51 6.95 23.39
N ASP A 190 8.26 7.19 23.00
CA ASP A 190 7.84 8.12 21.95
C ASP A 190 8.41 7.80 20.55
N ASP A 191 8.77 6.53 20.29
CA ASP A 191 9.11 6.06 18.94
C ASP A 191 7.90 5.55 18.14
N GLY A 192 6.72 5.53 18.77
CA GLY A 192 5.44 5.14 18.18
C GLY A 192 5.24 3.63 18.08
N VAL A 193 6.12 2.81 18.67
CA VAL A 193 6.11 1.35 18.53
C VAL A 193 5.90 0.64 19.87
N VAL A 194 4.74 0.00 20.03
CA VAL A 194 4.49 -0.96 21.12
C VAL A 194 4.85 -2.37 20.62
N GLY A 195 6.07 -2.81 20.90
CA GLY A 195 6.71 -3.91 20.18
C GLY A 195 6.74 -5.29 20.85
N TRP A 196 6.27 -6.30 20.14
CA TRP A 196 6.26 -7.73 20.49
C TRP A 196 5.50 -8.04 21.77
N ILE A 197 4.34 -7.39 21.90
CA ILE A 197 3.32 -7.76 22.89
C ILE A 197 2.84 -9.19 22.62
N SER A 198 2.61 -9.95 23.69
CA SER A 198 2.23 -11.36 23.58
C SER A 198 0.71 -11.51 23.67
N LEU A 199 0.11 -12.00 22.59
CA LEU A 199 -1.27 -12.42 22.54
C LEU A 199 -1.37 -13.86 23.06
N PRO A 200 -2.28 -14.16 24.02
CA PRO A 200 -2.26 -15.40 24.80
C PRO A 200 -2.90 -16.60 24.07
N TYR A 201 -2.79 -16.66 22.74
CA TYR A 201 -3.35 -17.71 21.92
C TYR A 201 -2.43 -18.05 20.73
N PRO A 202 -2.60 -19.22 20.09
CA PRO A 202 -1.81 -19.61 18.92
C PRO A 202 -2.07 -18.72 17.70
N HIS A 203 -1.07 -18.55 16.83
CA HIS A 203 -1.21 -17.78 15.60
C HIS A 203 -2.30 -18.41 14.70
N PRO A 204 -3.35 -17.66 14.28
CA PRO A 204 -4.50 -18.21 13.57
C PRO A 204 -4.20 -18.66 12.14
N ASN A 205 -3.09 -18.19 11.56
CA ASN A 205 -2.56 -18.57 10.25
C ASN A 205 -3.63 -18.40 9.16
N THR A 206 -4.18 -17.19 9.07
CA THR A 206 -5.33 -16.91 8.20
C THR A 206 -4.94 -16.90 6.73
N ARG A 207 -3.64 -16.79 6.41
CA ARG A 207 -3.12 -16.75 5.04
C ARG A 207 -3.83 -15.65 4.25
N GLY A 208 -4.40 -15.96 3.08
CA GLY A 208 -5.19 -15.04 2.27
C GLY A 208 -6.62 -14.79 2.77
N SER A 209 -7.03 -15.31 3.93
CA SER A 209 -8.35 -15.03 4.51
C SER A 209 -8.26 -13.83 5.44
N VAL A 210 -9.11 -12.82 5.24
CA VAL A 210 -9.18 -11.58 6.05
C VAL A 210 -10.46 -11.53 6.91
N ASP A 211 -10.67 -12.57 7.73
CA ASP A 211 -11.92 -12.76 8.49
C ASP A 211 -11.83 -12.26 9.95
N ASP A 212 -12.84 -12.58 10.76
CA ASP A 212 -12.90 -12.18 12.18
C ASP A 212 -11.69 -12.61 13.01
N ARG A 213 -10.90 -13.61 12.57
CA ARG A 213 -9.65 -13.98 13.24
C ARG A 213 -8.59 -12.87 13.15
N ASN A 214 -8.49 -12.20 12.01
CA ASN A 214 -7.61 -11.03 11.80
C ASN A 214 -8.07 -9.85 12.67
N ARG A 215 -9.37 -9.55 12.60
CA ARG A 215 -10.00 -8.50 13.42
C ARG A 215 -9.79 -8.73 14.92
N GLN A 216 -9.80 -10.00 15.36
CA GLN A 216 -9.50 -10.37 16.75
C GLN A 216 -8.03 -10.12 17.12
N ILE A 217 -7.07 -10.41 16.22
CA ILE A 217 -5.64 -10.05 16.41
C ILE A 217 -5.51 -8.56 16.70
N VAL A 218 -6.08 -7.72 15.83
CA VAL A 218 -5.99 -6.27 15.97
C VAL A 218 -6.66 -5.78 17.24
N ARG A 219 -7.86 -6.26 17.54
CA ARG A 219 -8.59 -5.88 18.75
C ARG A 219 -7.79 -6.18 20.01
N ASP A 220 -7.22 -7.38 20.11
CA ASP A 220 -6.45 -7.79 21.28
C ASP A 220 -5.08 -7.09 21.35
N ALA A 221 -4.49 -6.75 20.20
CA ALA A 221 -3.28 -5.93 20.13
C ALA A 221 -3.51 -4.50 20.65
N ILE A 222 -4.62 -3.85 20.28
CA ILE A 222 -5.00 -2.53 20.79
C ILE A 222 -5.20 -2.58 22.32
N ILE A 223 -5.92 -3.59 22.84
CA ILE A 223 -6.12 -3.77 24.29
C ILE A 223 -4.78 -3.96 25.02
N ALA A 224 -3.86 -4.71 24.44
CA ALA A 224 -2.54 -4.94 25.02
C ALA A 224 -1.62 -3.71 24.94
N ALA A 225 -1.89 -2.78 24.03
CA ALA A 225 -1.17 -1.51 23.90
C ALA A 225 -1.69 -0.40 24.84
N ASP A 226 -2.95 -0.46 25.27
CA ASP A 226 -3.62 0.48 26.18
C ASP A 226 -2.80 0.90 27.42
N PRO A 227 -2.05 0.02 28.12
CA PRO A 227 -1.21 0.45 29.25
C PRO A 227 -0.07 1.42 28.90
N PHE A 228 0.28 1.54 27.61
CA PHE A 228 1.44 2.29 27.13
C PHE A 228 1.08 3.54 26.33
N VAL A 229 -0.18 3.67 25.90
CA VAL A 229 -0.69 4.73 25.02
C VAL A 229 -1.94 5.33 25.63
N ASP A 230 -1.99 6.66 25.81
CA ASP A 230 -3.20 7.36 26.23
C ASP A 230 -4.10 7.62 25.01
N PHE A 231 -5.04 6.71 24.75
CA PHE A 231 -5.96 6.83 23.62
C PHE A 231 -6.95 7.99 23.79
N ALA A 232 -7.23 8.44 25.02
CA ALA A 232 -8.08 9.60 25.24
C ALA A 232 -7.44 10.90 24.75
N SER A 233 -6.12 10.97 24.71
CA SER A 233 -5.38 12.11 24.16
C SER A 233 -5.43 12.20 22.63
N LEU A 234 -5.79 11.10 21.96
CA LEU A 234 -5.77 10.97 20.50
C LEU A 234 -7.13 11.26 19.84
N ASP A 235 -8.23 11.30 20.60
CA ASP A 235 -9.52 11.81 20.10
C ASP A 235 -9.54 13.33 20.26
N VAL A 236 -9.08 13.99 19.20
CA VAL A 236 -8.79 15.43 19.10
C VAL A 236 -10.07 16.24 18.96
N ASP A 237 -11.07 15.72 18.24
CA ASP A 237 -12.36 16.40 18.05
C ASP A 237 -13.31 16.22 19.26
N GLY A 238 -13.00 15.28 20.16
CA GLY A 238 -13.72 15.04 21.41
C GLY A 238 -15.05 14.30 21.25
N ASN A 239 -15.25 13.60 20.13
CA ASN A 239 -16.52 12.94 19.81
C ASN A 239 -16.73 11.59 20.54
N GLY A 240 -15.69 11.06 21.19
CA GLY A 240 -15.69 9.77 21.89
C GLY A 240 -15.12 8.59 21.07
N VAL A 241 -14.69 8.81 19.84
CA VAL A 241 -14.17 7.82 18.89
C VAL A 241 -12.88 8.36 18.29
N VAL A 242 -11.82 7.55 18.34
CA VAL A 242 -10.56 7.84 17.66
C VAL A 242 -10.70 7.43 16.19
N LYS A 243 -10.70 8.40 15.27
CA LYS A 243 -10.85 8.21 13.82
C LYS A 243 -9.50 8.10 13.10
N PRO A 244 -9.49 7.61 11.84
CA PRO A 244 -8.25 7.45 11.07
C PRO A 244 -7.49 8.76 10.78
N ASN A 245 -8.18 9.91 10.71
CA ASN A 245 -7.53 11.22 10.59
C ASN A 245 -6.94 11.75 11.90
N GLU A 246 -7.23 11.09 13.03
CA GLU A 246 -6.66 11.39 14.35
C GLU A 246 -5.54 10.40 14.69
N LEU A 247 -5.76 9.11 14.43
CA LEU A 247 -4.81 8.03 14.64
C LEU A 247 -4.91 6.96 13.55
N HIS A 248 -3.81 6.73 12.85
CA HIS A 248 -3.61 5.49 12.09
C HIS A 248 -3.10 4.39 13.02
N ILE A 249 -3.61 3.17 12.87
CA ILE A 249 -3.17 2.00 13.65
C ILE A 249 -2.59 0.98 12.69
N VAL A 250 -1.31 0.62 12.88
CA VAL A 250 -0.63 -0.44 12.11
C VAL A 250 -0.31 -1.59 13.06
N VAL A 251 -0.90 -2.76 12.83
CA VAL A 251 -0.60 -3.99 13.58
C VAL A 251 0.29 -4.87 12.72
N VAL A 252 1.52 -5.12 13.20
CA VAL A 252 2.45 -6.06 12.57
C VAL A 252 2.33 -7.41 13.24
N VAL A 253 2.06 -8.44 12.47
CA VAL A 253 1.79 -9.79 12.96
C VAL A 253 3.03 -10.68 12.79
N ALA A 254 3.54 -11.24 13.90
CA ALA A 254 4.68 -12.15 13.89
C ALA A 254 4.43 -13.34 12.94
N GLY A 255 5.37 -13.63 12.05
CA GLY A 255 5.20 -14.64 11.00
C GLY A 255 5.42 -14.04 9.62
N TYR A 256 4.69 -14.53 8.62
CA TYR A 256 4.94 -14.19 7.22
C TYR A 256 3.80 -13.40 6.56
N GLU A 257 4.12 -12.69 5.48
CA GLU A 257 3.20 -11.98 4.61
C GLU A 257 2.79 -12.86 3.41
N THR A 258 1.49 -13.12 3.30
CA THR A 258 0.96 -13.99 2.23
C THR A 258 0.92 -13.26 0.90
N SER A 259 0.71 -11.93 0.90
CA SER A 259 0.70 -11.10 -0.30
C SER A 259 2.09 -11.00 -0.97
N TYR A 260 3.16 -11.47 -0.31
CA TYR A 260 4.50 -11.62 -0.92
C TYR A 260 4.76 -13.05 -1.44
N GLY A 261 3.72 -13.74 -1.92
CA GLY A 261 3.82 -15.06 -2.57
C GLY A 261 4.02 -16.26 -1.63
N GLY A 262 3.73 -16.10 -0.32
CA GLY A 262 3.99 -17.05 0.77
C GLY A 262 3.21 -18.38 0.77
N ALA A 263 3.02 -19.04 -0.38
CA ALA A 263 2.37 -20.36 -0.45
C ALA A 263 3.24 -21.53 0.00
N ALA A 264 4.56 -21.34 0.06
CA ALA A 264 5.45 -22.42 0.47
C ALA A 264 5.17 -22.82 1.92
N ALA A 265 5.27 -24.11 2.22
CA ALA A 265 5.05 -24.60 3.59
C ALA A 265 5.99 -23.95 4.62
N ALA A 266 7.16 -23.44 4.18
CA ALA A 266 8.11 -22.70 5.00
C ALA A 266 7.62 -21.30 5.39
N CYS A 267 6.78 -20.66 4.56
CA CYS A 267 6.21 -19.33 4.80
C CYS A 267 4.92 -19.44 5.64
N SER A 268 5.00 -20.06 6.82
CA SER A 268 3.86 -20.28 7.70
C SER A 268 4.31 -20.20 9.16
N PRO A 269 3.50 -19.64 10.07
CA PRO A 269 2.18 -19.07 9.82
C PRO A 269 2.22 -17.68 9.16
N SER A 270 1.14 -17.31 8.48
CA SER A 270 1.05 -16.03 7.74
C SER A 270 -0.32 -15.37 7.84
N VAL A 271 -0.35 -14.07 7.55
CA VAL A 271 -1.55 -13.26 7.32
C VAL A 271 -1.43 -12.58 5.94
N TRP A 272 -2.49 -11.92 5.47
CA TRP A 272 -2.46 -11.08 4.27
C TRP A 272 -2.58 -9.62 4.69
N ALA A 273 -1.66 -8.77 4.25
CA ALA A 273 -1.69 -7.34 4.54
C ALA A 273 -3.01 -6.71 4.08
N HIS A 274 -3.71 -5.97 4.94
CA HIS A 274 -5.00 -5.35 4.60
C HIS A 274 -5.32 -4.15 5.48
N ASN A 275 -6.16 -3.26 4.97
CA ASN A 275 -6.88 -2.27 5.74
C ASN A 275 -8.28 -2.80 6.08
N GLY A 276 -8.65 -2.75 7.36
CA GLY A 276 -9.93 -3.25 7.83
C GLY A 276 -10.54 -2.41 8.94
N TRP A 277 -11.65 -2.88 9.51
CA TRP A 277 -12.33 -2.19 10.61
C TRP A 277 -12.90 -3.16 11.66
N LEU A 278 -12.87 -2.72 12.92
CA LEU A 278 -13.64 -3.36 13.98
C LEU A 278 -15.10 -2.88 13.92
N GLY A 279 -16.03 -3.71 14.36
CA GLY A 279 -17.48 -3.50 14.27
C GLY A 279 -18.25 -4.83 14.23
N ASP A 280 -19.57 -4.78 14.39
CA ASP A 280 -20.44 -5.96 14.23
C ASP A 280 -20.01 -7.19 15.05
N SER A 281 -19.45 -8.22 14.41
CA SER A 281 -19.03 -9.47 15.05
C SER A 281 -17.78 -9.34 15.93
N VAL A 282 -16.92 -8.34 15.70
CA VAL A 282 -15.73 -8.05 16.52
C VAL A 282 -15.79 -6.58 16.94
N PRO A 283 -16.25 -6.25 18.16
CA PRO A 283 -16.53 -4.88 18.56
C PRO A 283 -15.26 -4.02 18.69
N LEU A 284 -15.40 -2.71 18.49
CA LEU A 284 -14.36 -1.72 18.80
C LEU A 284 -13.86 -1.86 20.24
N VAL A 285 -12.64 -1.42 20.48
CA VAL A 285 -12.03 -1.40 21.81
C VAL A 285 -12.48 -0.13 22.54
N VAL A 286 -12.86 -0.28 23.81
CA VAL A 286 -12.99 0.86 24.73
C VAL A 286 -11.66 0.99 25.47
N ALA A 287 -10.87 1.99 25.11
CA ALA A 287 -9.53 2.28 25.65
C ALA A 287 -9.51 3.74 26.15
N ASP A 288 -9.11 3.97 27.39
CA ASP A 288 -9.17 5.27 28.07
C ASP A 288 -10.53 6.01 27.94
N GLY A 289 -11.62 5.25 27.84
CA GLY A 289 -12.98 5.79 27.67
C GLY A 289 -13.32 6.27 26.25
N ARG A 290 -12.48 6.00 25.24
CA ARG A 290 -12.76 6.24 23.81
C ARG A 290 -12.95 4.93 23.05
N LEU A 291 -13.67 4.99 21.94
CA LEU A 291 -13.79 3.89 20.99
C LEU A 291 -12.61 3.91 20.01
N VAL A 292 -11.89 2.79 19.88
CA VAL A 292 -10.68 2.64 19.07
C VAL A 292 -10.80 1.43 18.13
N GLY A 293 -10.17 1.52 16.97
CA GLY A 293 -10.18 0.48 15.93
C GLY A 293 -11.27 0.66 14.87
N ALA A 294 -11.71 1.91 14.65
CA ALA A 294 -12.66 2.25 13.59
C ALA A 294 -12.09 1.97 12.18
N ARG A 295 -10.77 2.09 12.01
CA ARG A 295 -9.98 1.40 10.98
C ARG A 295 -8.64 0.95 11.55
N TYR A 296 -7.97 0.07 10.81
CA TYR A 296 -6.63 -0.38 11.09
C TYR A 296 -5.97 -0.86 9.79
N VAL A 297 -4.64 -0.93 9.83
CA VAL A 297 -3.80 -1.67 8.88
C VAL A 297 -3.22 -2.88 9.62
N GLU A 298 -3.36 -4.09 9.07
CA GLU A 298 -2.70 -5.30 9.55
C GLU A 298 -1.70 -5.77 8.49
N VAL A 299 -0.46 -6.07 8.86
CA VAL A 299 0.59 -6.55 7.94
C VAL A 299 1.37 -7.72 8.54
N GLY A 300 1.83 -8.64 7.69
CA GLY A 300 2.77 -9.68 8.08
C GLY A 300 4.15 -9.10 8.40
N GLU A 301 4.86 -9.71 9.34
CA GLU A 301 6.20 -9.29 9.72
C GLU A 301 7.22 -9.48 8.58
N TRP A 302 7.11 -10.58 7.83
CA TRP A 302 8.20 -11.09 7.00
C TRP A 302 7.76 -11.55 5.61
N ASP A 303 8.41 -11.00 4.60
CA ASP A 303 8.20 -11.34 3.20
C ASP A 303 9.03 -12.59 2.88
N CYS A 304 8.34 -13.68 2.55
CA CYS A 304 8.95 -14.98 2.29
C CYS A 304 8.72 -15.40 0.85
N ALA A 305 9.80 -15.49 0.08
CA ALA A 305 9.82 -16.07 -1.25
C ALA A 305 10.67 -17.34 -1.22
N SER A 306 10.13 -18.44 -1.76
CA SER A 306 10.74 -19.78 -1.68
C SER A 306 12.08 -19.93 -2.41
N PHE A 307 12.46 -18.96 -3.23
CA PHE A 307 13.77 -18.89 -3.88
C PHE A 307 14.81 -18.06 -3.10
N ASP A 308 14.42 -17.35 -2.06
CA ASP A 308 15.27 -16.43 -1.28
C ASP A 308 15.11 -16.67 0.24
N GLU A 309 15.18 -17.93 0.69
CA GLU A 309 15.01 -18.31 2.10
C GLU A 309 16.16 -17.80 2.99
N PRO A 310 15.88 -17.20 4.18
CA PRO A 310 14.59 -17.21 4.88
C PRO A 310 13.65 -16.04 4.53
N GLY A 311 13.92 -15.30 3.45
CA GLY A 311 13.22 -14.08 3.04
C GLY A 311 13.86 -12.82 3.60
N HIS A 312 13.09 -11.74 3.64
CA HIS A 312 13.45 -10.48 4.27
C HIS A 312 12.25 -9.95 5.04
N ALA A 313 12.44 -9.12 6.09
CA ALA A 313 11.24 -8.56 6.71
C ALA A 313 10.49 -7.62 5.75
N GLY A 314 9.21 -7.41 6.06
CA GLY A 314 8.25 -6.64 5.26
C GLY A 314 8.81 -5.35 4.69
N THR A 315 8.58 -5.12 3.41
CA THR A 315 8.82 -3.84 2.75
C THR A 315 7.74 -2.80 3.08
N ILE A 316 7.96 -1.53 2.74
CA ILE A 316 7.02 -0.45 3.09
C ILE A 316 5.83 -0.37 2.12
N GLY A 317 5.90 -1.01 0.95
CA GLY A 317 4.92 -0.88 -0.13
C GLY A 317 3.50 -1.23 0.28
N THR A 318 3.30 -2.39 0.91
CA THR A 318 1.99 -2.81 1.44
C THR A 318 1.51 -1.84 2.49
N THR A 319 2.36 -1.47 3.47
CA THR A 319 1.95 -0.54 4.52
C THR A 319 1.53 0.83 3.96
N VAL A 320 2.23 1.33 2.94
CA VAL A 320 1.89 2.59 2.26
C VAL A 320 0.55 2.47 1.51
N HIS A 321 0.32 1.37 0.80
CA HIS A 321 -0.94 1.10 0.11
C HIS A 321 -2.11 1.06 1.11
N GLU A 322 -1.98 0.28 2.19
CA GLU A 322 -3.04 0.14 3.19
C GLU A 322 -3.31 1.43 3.97
N LEU A 323 -2.28 2.25 4.22
CA LEU A 323 -2.47 3.60 4.76
C LEU A 323 -3.15 4.54 3.76
N GLY A 324 -3.03 4.29 2.45
CA GLY A 324 -3.79 4.98 1.41
C GLY A 324 -5.30 4.83 1.59
N HIS A 325 -5.77 3.64 2.00
CA HIS A 325 -7.17 3.41 2.34
C HIS A 325 -7.63 4.17 3.59
N ASP A 326 -6.76 4.37 4.59
CA ASP A 326 -7.05 5.24 5.74
C ASP A 326 -7.26 6.71 5.30
N LEU A 327 -6.59 7.14 4.22
CA LEU A 327 -6.81 8.46 3.61
C LEU A 327 -8.08 8.50 2.74
N GLY A 328 -8.73 7.37 2.51
CA GLY A 328 -9.92 7.25 1.67
C GLY A 328 -9.63 7.10 0.17
N TRP A 329 -8.48 6.53 -0.20
CA TRP A 329 -8.25 6.11 -1.59
C TRP A 329 -8.88 4.74 -1.88
N PRO A 330 -9.49 4.55 -3.07
CA PRO A 330 -9.92 3.23 -3.54
C PRO A 330 -8.75 2.43 -4.10
N ASP A 331 -8.96 1.13 -4.22
CA ASP A 331 -8.19 0.30 -5.14
C ASP A 331 -8.41 0.75 -6.59
N LEU A 332 -7.31 0.86 -7.33
CA LEU A 332 -7.27 1.20 -8.75
C LEU A 332 -6.74 0.06 -9.63
N TYR A 333 -6.37 -1.08 -9.03
CA TYR A 333 -6.33 -2.33 -9.79
C TYR A 333 -7.75 -2.85 -10.01
N ASP A 334 -7.90 -3.82 -10.92
CA ASP A 334 -9.19 -4.43 -11.16
C ASP A 334 -9.49 -5.53 -10.14
N THR A 335 -10.38 -5.23 -9.19
CA THR A 335 -10.77 -6.16 -8.11
C THR A 335 -11.54 -7.40 -8.58
N ASP A 336 -12.06 -7.43 -9.81
CA ASP A 336 -12.62 -8.66 -10.40
C ASP A 336 -11.59 -9.46 -11.22
N GLN A 337 -10.38 -8.90 -11.33
CA GLN A 337 -9.22 -9.44 -12.02
C GLN A 337 -9.48 -9.64 -13.50
N SER A 338 -10.28 -8.79 -14.16
CA SER A 338 -10.48 -8.82 -15.60
C SER A 338 -9.38 -8.09 -16.39
N SER A 339 -8.74 -7.10 -15.77
CA SER A 339 -7.57 -6.33 -16.24
C SER A 339 -6.53 -6.08 -15.13
N GLU A 340 -5.52 -5.25 -15.40
CA GLU A 340 -4.52 -4.77 -14.42
C GLU A 340 -4.92 -3.43 -13.76
N GLY A 341 -6.07 -2.85 -14.16
CA GLY A 341 -6.44 -1.48 -13.80
C GLY A 341 -5.35 -0.48 -14.21
N VAL A 342 -4.81 0.28 -13.25
CA VAL A 342 -3.74 1.27 -13.51
C VAL A 342 -2.31 0.69 -13.47
N GLY A 343 -2.14 -0.61 -13.23
CA GLY A 343 -0.82 -1.26 -13.20
C GLY A 343 0.17 -0.61 -12.23
N TYR A 344 1.45 -0.54 -12.62
CA TYR A 344 2.52 0.06 -11.82
C TYR A 344 2.44 1.58 -11.65
N TRP A 345 1.52 2.27 -12.33
CA TRP A 345 1.52 3.73 -12.44
C TRP A 345 0.91 4.46 -11.24
N SER A 346 0.23 3.74 -10.33
CA SER A 346 -0.27 4.28 -9.05
C SER A 346 0.00 3.29 -7.93
N VAL A 347 0.30 3.81 -6.73
CA VAL A 347 0.42 3.00 -5.52
C VAL A 347 -0.85 2.22 -5.19
N MET A 348 -2.02 2.73 -5.58
CA MET A 348 -3.32 2.07 -5.41
C MET A 348 -3.61 0.99 -6.48
N GLY A 349 -2.69 0.80 -7.43
CA GLY A 349 -2.62 -0.38 -8.29
C GLY A 349 -1.48 -1.29 -7.84
N LEU A 350 -0.63 -1.68 -8.79
CA LEU A 350 0.60 -2.46 -8.51
C LEU A 350 1.81 -1.58 -8.16
N GLY A 351 1.67 -0.25 -8.21
CA GLY A 351 2.78 0.69 -7.94
C GLY A 351 3.37 0.57 -6.53
N GLY A 352 2.65 -0.01 -5.59
CA GLY A 352 3.19 -0.33 -4.26
C GLY A 352 4.28 -1.41 -4.27
N TRP A 353 4.39 -2.21 -5.35
CA TRP A 353 5.42 -3.26 -5.50
C TRP A 353 6.67 -2.78 -6.22
N LEU A 354 6.76 -1.51 -6.60
CA LEU A 354 7.93 -0.99 -7.28
C LEU A 354 9.21 -1.14 -6.46
N ALA A 355 10.31 -1.32 -7.18
CA ALA A 355 11.67 -1.37 -6.67
C ALA A 355 12.63 -0.97 -7.80
N THR A 356 13.81 -0.43 -7.43
CA THR A 356 14.93 -0.26 -8.36
C THR A 356 16.02 -1.28 -8.09
N THR A 357 16.34 -1.46 -6.80
CA THR A 357 17.25 -2.46 -6.27
C THR A 357 16.68 -3.01 -4.97
N GLY A 358 16.88 -4.30 -4.70
CA GLY A 358 16.32 -4.94 -3.51
C GLY A 358 14.93 -5.52 -3.77
N PRO A 359 14.21 -5.89 -2.71
CA PRO A 359 12.92 -6.58 -2.82
C PRO A 359 11.81 -5.68 -3.37
N LEU A 360 10.80 -6.30 -3.98
CA LEU A 360 9.60 -5.59 -4.44
C LEU A 360 8.92 -4.88 -3.28
N GLY A 361 8.38 -3.69 -3.54
CA GLY A 361 7.73 -2.85 -2.53
C GLY A 361 8.67 -2.09 -1.59
N SER A 362 9.99 -2.19 -1.82
CA SER A 362 10.97 -1.34 -1.11
C SER A 362 10.90 0.14 -1.53
N LEU A 363 10.36 0.44 -2.71
CA LEU A 363 10.27 1.79 -3.25
C LEU A 363 8.91 1.99 -3.96
N PRO A 364 7.80 2.10 -3.20
CA PRO A 364 6.47 2.25 -3.78
C PRO A 364 6.37 3.57 -4.57
N GLY A 365 5.74 3.54 -5.74
CA GLY A 365 5.58 4.72 -6.62
C GLY A 365 4.57 5.75 -6.09
N HIS A 366 4.52 6.92 -6.71
CA HIS A 366 3.55 7.96 -6.37
C HIS A 366 2.11 7.49 -6.66
N PRO A 367 1.11 8.00 -5.92
CA PRO A 367 -0.28 7.87 -6.33
C PRO A 367 -0.52 8.70 -7.61
N ASP A 368 -1.55 8.32 -8.35
CA ASP A 368 -2.03 9.04 -9.52
C ASP A 368 -2.54 10.45 -9.20
N ALA A 369 -2.72 11.27 -10.25
CA ALA A 369 -3.16 12.65 -10.12
C ALA A 369 -4.55 12.80 -9.49
N PHE A 370 -5.48 11.86 -9.73
CA PHE A 370 -6.81 11.89 -9.13
C PHE A 370 -6.73 11.70 -7.62
N SER A 371 -6.00 10.69 -7.17
CA SER A 371 -5.76 10.39 -5.75
C SER A 371 -5.16 11.59 -5.01
N LYS A 372 -4.19 12.30 -5.61
CA LYS A 372 -3.62 13.53 -5.00
C LYS A 372 -4.63 14.69 -4.96
N TRP A 373 -5.47 14.86 -6.00
CA TRP A 373 -6.50 15.90 -6.01
C TRP A 373 -7.62 15.59 -5.01
N HIS A 374 -8.03 14.33 -4.90
CA HIS A 374 -9.00 13.86 -3.91
C HIS A 374 -8.57 14.21 -2.48
N GLN A 375 -7.27 14.18 -2.17
CA GLN A 375 -6.75 14.61 -0.87
C GLN A 375 -6.61 16.13 -0.71
N GLY A 376 -6.76 16.90 -1.79
CA GLY A 376 -6.49 18.34 -1.80
C GLY A 376 -5.00 18.68 -1.75
N TRP A 377 -4.11 17.72 -2.07
CA TRP A 377 -2.66 17.97 -2.09
C TRP A 377 -2.20 18.76 -3.31
N LEU A 378 -3.05 18.82 -4.32
CA LEU A 378 -2.91 19.67 -5.48
C LEU A 378 -4.27 20.19 -5.95
N THR A 379 -4.23 21.20 -6.82
CA THR A 379 -5.40 21.66 -7.57
C THR A 379 -5.01 21.70 -9.04
N PRO A 380 -5.64 20.90 -9.91
CA PRO A 380 -5.32 20.89 -11.33
C PRO A 380 -5.52 22.25 -11.97
N TYR A 381 -4.65 22.58 -12.91
CA TYR A 381 -4.80 23.75 -13.76
C TYR A 381 -5.72 23.39 -14.92
N GLN A 382 -6.96 23.86 -14.84
CA GLN A 382 -7.96 23.62 -15.88
C GLN A 382 -7.67 24.45 -17.14
N VAL A 383 -7.61 23.79 -18.29
CA VAL A 383 -7.50 24.44 -19.60
C VAL A 383 -8.87 24.86 -20.09
N SER A 384 -8.94 26.06 -20.66
CA SER A 384 -10.10 26.57 -21.40
C SER A 384 -9.62 27.17 -22.71
N GLY A 385 -10.17 26.70 -23.83
CA GLY A 385 -9.70 27.08 -25.17
C GLY A 385 -8.33 26.46 -25.49
N GLN A 386 -7.54 27.15 -26.31
CA GLN A 386 -6.21 26.70 -26.71
C GLN A 386 -5.12 27.32 -25.86
N GLN A 387 -4.16 26.50 -25.43
CA GLN A 387 -2.91 26.92 -24.79
C GLN A 387 -1.74 26.22 -25.47
N VAL A 388 -0.65 26.96 -25.72
CA VAL A 388 0.49 26.49 -26.52
C VAL A 388 1.75 26.51 -25.67
N GLY A 389 2.56 25.46 -25.75
CA GLY A 389 3.86 25.36 -25.09
C GLY A 389 3.77 25.36 -23.56
N VAL A 390 2.72 24.78 -23.00
CA VAL A 390 2.52 24.70 -21.54
C VAL A 390 3.54 23.72 -20.97
N GLN A 391 4.30 24.17 -19.97
CA GLN A 391 5.26 23.34 -19.23
C GLN A 391 4.58 22.59 -18.08
N ILE A 392 4.87 21.30 -17.99
CA ILE A 392 4.45 20.40 -16.92
C ILE A 392 5.71 19.90 -16.22
N GLN A 393 5.90 20.34 -14.98
CA GLN A 393 7.04 19.94 -14.16
C GLN A 393 6.85 18.50 -13.65
N PRO A 394 7.94 17.77 -13.34
CA PRO A 394 7.86 16.41 -12.79
C PRO A 394 6.99 16.35 -11.51
N ALA A 395 6.07 15.40 -11.46
CA ALA A 395 5.10 15.23 -10.39
C ALA A 395 5.74 14.87 -9.05
N GLU A 396 6.99 14.40 -9.07
CA GLU A 396 7.79 14.05 -7.89
C GLU A 396 8.26 15.30 -7.13
N THR A 397 8.27 16.47 -7.80
CA THR A 397 8.77 17.72 -7.22
C THR A 397 7.82 18.90 -7.38
N SER A 398 6.70 18.73 -8.10
CA SER A 398 5.75 19.80 -8.41
C SER A 398 4.31 19.30 -8.41
N PRO A 399 3.36 20.03 -7.81
CA PRO A 399 1.92 19.71 -7.85
C PRO A 399 1.25 20.06 -9.19
N ARG A 400 2.02 20.25 -10.27
CA ARG A 400 1.50 20.76 -11.55
C ARG A 400 0.82 19.65 -12.35
N VAL A 401 -0.50 19.59 -12.25
CA VAL A 401 -1.38 18.75 -13.07
C VAL A 401 -2.20 19.64 -14.00
N ILE A 402 -2.41 19.21 -15.24
CA ILE A 402 -3.32 19.86 -16.19
C ILE A 402 -4.64 19.11 -16.22
N GLN A 403 -5.75 19.83 -16.21
CA GLN A 403 -7.08 19.24 -16.36
C GLN A 403 -7.71 19.68 -17.69
N LEU A 404 -8.26 18.73 -18.43
CA LEU A 404 -9.12 18.98 -19.58
C LEU A 404 -10.55 18.58 -19.24
N LEU A 405 -11.52 19.39 -19.68
CA LEU A 405 -12.95 19.29 -19.37
C LEU A 405 -13.31 19.78 -17.96
N ASP A 406 -14.59 20.15 -17.81
CA ASP A 406 -15.12 20.79 -16.61
C ASP A 406 -15.27 19.80 -15.45
N ASN A 407 -14.68 20.15 -14.31
CA ASN A 407 -15.03 19.61 -12.99
C ASN A 407 -14.96 20.75 -11.94
N PRO A 408 -15.81 21.78 -12.06
CA PRO A 408 -15.63 23.06 -11.37
C PRO A 408 -15.83 22.98 -9.84
N GLY A 409 -16.43 21.89 -9.34
CA GLY A 409 -16.55 21.62 -7.91
C GLY A 409 -15.31 20.96 -7.30
N GLY A 410 -14.35 20.53 -8.13
CA GLY A 410 -13.33 19.57 -7.76
C GLY A 410 -13.89 18.17 -7.57
N VAL A 411 -13.06 17.28 -7.03
CA VAL A 411 -13.45 15.90 -6.77
C VAL A 411 -14.60 15.86 -5.77
N ASP A 412 -15.73 15.28 -6.18
CA ASP A 412 -16.93 15.08 -5.37
C ASP A 412 -17.26 13.60 -5.13
N TRP A 413 -16.55 12.69 -5.79
CA TRP A 413 -16.49 11.27 -5.45
C TRP A 413 -15.82 11.06 -4.09
N ARG A 414 -16.41 10.18 -3.27
CA ARG A 414 -15.98 9.88 -1.90
C ARG A 414 -16.02 8.39 -1.65
N TRP A 415 -14.85 7.81 -1.34
CA TRP A 415 -14.71 6.41 -1.00
C TRP A 415 -15.68 5.97 0.12
N GLU A 416 -16.32 4.82 -0.09
CA GLU A 416 -17.35 4.19 0.74
C GLU A 416 -18.57 5.06 1.08
N ASN A 417 -18.76 6.17 0.37
CA ASN A 417 -19.78 7.15 0.73
C ASN A 417 -20.65 7.52 -0.47
N THR A 418 -20.09 8.20 -1.47
CA THR A 418 -20.89 8.85 -2.52
C THR A 418 -20.14 8.87 -3.84
N SER A 419 -20.82 8.53 -4.95
CA SER A 419 -20.31 8.78 -6.30
C SER A 419 -20.39 10.27 -6.64
N GLY A 420 -19.44 10.75 -7.44
CA GLY A 420 -19.43 12.09 -8.00
C GLY A 420 -20.09 12.18 -9.38
N VAL A 421 -19.76 13.26 -10.11
CA VAL A 421 -20.39 13.57 -11.41
C VAL A 421 -19.42 13.89 -12.54
N GLY A 422 -18.15 14.14 -12.25
CA GLY A 422 -17.14 14.56 -13.22
C GLY A 422 -16.72 13.46 -14.19
N GLU A 423 -16.50 13.83 -15.46
CA GLU A 423 -15.79 13.02 -16.46
C GLU A 423 -14.82 13.93 -17.22
N TYR A 424 -13.52 13.70 -17.04
CA TYR A 424 -12.44 14.62 -17.43
C TYR A 424 -11.10 13.91 -17.58
N PHE A 425 -10.10 14.64 -18.09
CA PHE A 425 -8.72 14.14 -18.18
C PHE A 425 -7.80 14.88 -17.23
N LEU A 426 -6.91 14.16 -16.56
CA LEU A 426 -5.78 14.72 -15.80
C LEU A 426 -4.47 14.35 -16.47
N ILE A 427 -3.58 15.32 -16.64
CA ILE A 427 -2.28 15.12 -17.27
C ILE A 427 -1.20 15.52 -16.28
N GLU A 428 -0.32 14.57 -15.97
CA GLU A 428 0.85 14.78 -15.11
C GLU A 428 2.11 14.25 -15.77
N ASN A 429 3.26 14.80 -15.40
CA ASN A 429 4.56 14.38 -15.91
C ASN A 429 5.26 13.51 -14.88
N ARG A 430 5.44 12.21 -15.16
CA ARG A 430 6.12 11.26 -14.27
C ARG A 430 7.53 10.98 -14.77
N GLN A 431 8.50 10.98 -13.87
CA GLN A 431 9.91 10.75 -14.15
C GLN A 431 10.44 9.62 -13.25
N GLN A 432 11.38 8.83 -13.76
CA GLN A 432 12.01 7.75 -12.99
C GLN A 432 13.02 8.29 -11.97
N VAL A 433 12.53 9.03 -10.97
CA VAL A 433 13.31 9.63 -9.88
C VAL A 433 12.57 9.47 -8.55
N GLY A 434 13.28 9.59 -7.43
CA GLY A 434 12.66 9.46 -6.10
C GLY A 434 11.95 8.12 -5.95
N TYR A 435 10.73 8.14 -5.42
CA TYR A 435 9.88 6.95 -5.29
C TYR A 435 9.41 6.37 -6.63
N ASP A 436 9.38 7.17 -7.69
CA ASP A 436 8.99 6.73 -9.04
C ASP A 436 10.15 6.13 -9.85
N ALA A 437 11.34 5.99 -9.26
CA ALA A 437 12.51 5.46 -9.95
C ALA A 437 12.33 4.02 -10.50
N GLY A 438 11.38 3.26 -9.96
CA GLY A 438 11.04 1.92 -10.42
C GLY A 438 9.99 1.87 -11.56
N LEU A 439 9.39 2.99 -11.96
CA LEU A 439 8.33 2.99 -12.98
C LEU A 439 8.80 2.36 -14.31
N PRO A 440 7.89 1.76 -15.11
CA PRO A 440 8.27 1.14 -16.39
C PRO A 440 8.79 2.13 -17.45
N GLY A 441 8.42 3.41 -17.32
CA GLY A 441 8.80 4.48 -18.23
C GLY A 441 8.60 5.87 -17.61
N CYS A 442 8.78 6.90 -18.44
CA CYS A 442 8.65 8.31 -18.04
C CYS A 442 8.08 9.17 -19.16
N GLY A 443 7.42 10.27 -18.80
CA GLY A 443 6.71 11.13 -19.73
C GLY A 443 5.39 11.64 -19.15
N LEU A 444 4.49 12.09 -20.02
CA LEU A 444 3.14 12.46 -19.60
C LEU A 444 2.27 11.22 -19.46
N LEU A 445 1.66 11.04 -18.30
CA LEU A 445 0.51 10.16 -18.16
C LEU A 445 -0.75 10.99 -18.38
N ILE A 446 -1.71 10.41 -19.11
CA ILE A 446 -3.03 10.97 -19.31
C ILE A 446 -4.03 10.04 -18.63
N TRP A 447 -4.63 10.52 -17.56
CA TRP A 447 -5.65 9.81 -16.80
C TRP A 447 -7.03 10.21 -17.28
N HIS A 448 -7.86 9.25 -17.67
CA HIS A 448 -9.28 9.47 -17.90
C HIS A 448 -10.04 9.14 -16.62
N VAL A 449 -10.70 10.14 -16.05
CA VAL A 449 -11.39 10.05 -14.76
C VAL A 449 -12.89 10.10 -14.99
N ASP A 450 -13.62 9.22 -14.32
CA ASP A 450 -15.08 9.20 -14.27
C ASP A 450 -15.60 9.03 -12.83
N GLU A 451 -15.93 10.14 -12.20
CA GLU A 451 -16.42 10.17 -10.83
C GLU A 451 -17.83 9.58 -10.67
N THR A 452 -18.53 9.21 -11.75
CA THR A 452 -19.84 8.53 -11.63
C THR A 452 -19.71 7.05 -11.24
N ARG A 453 -18.47 6.53 -11.13
CA ARG A 453 -18.22 5.15 -10.70
C ARG A 453 -18.66 4.90 -9.26
N SER A 454 -18.90 3.61 -8.95
CA SER A 454 -19.30 3.16 -7.61
C SER A 454 -18.30 3.67 -6.57
N PRO A 455 -18.73 4.14 -5.40
CA PRO A 455 -17.83 4.60 -4.35
C PRO A 455 -17.31 3.43 -3.50
N THR A 456 -17.12 2.26 -4.09
CA THR A 456 -16.79 1.01 -3.38
C THR A 456 -15.63 0.33 -4.08
N SER A 457 -15.10 -0.79 -3.57
CA SER A 457 -14.00 -1.54 -4.22
C SER A 457 -14.20 -1.83 -5.71
N ALA A 458 -15.45 -1.90 -6.16
CA ALA A 458 -15.84 -1.95 -7.57
C ALA A 458 -15.54 -0.69 -8.42
N ALA A 459 -14.91 0.36 -7.88
CA ALA A 459 -14.73 1.65 -8.55
C ALA A 459 -13.97 1.51 -9.88
N ASN A 460 -12.95 0.66 -9.91
CA ASN A 460 -12.13 0.38 -11.10
C ASN A 460 -12.39 -0.98 -11.74
N ALA A 461 -13.37 -1.74 -11.25
CA ALA A 461 -13.59 -3.14 -11.65
C ALA A 461 -14.41 -3.34 -12.94
N VAL A 462 -14.64 -2.27 -13.70
CA VAL A 462 -15.41 -2.35 -14.95
C VAL A 462 -14.53 -1.86 -16.08
N ASP A 463 -13.92 -2.80 -16.81
CA ASP A 463 -12.95 -2.52 -17.88
C ASP A 463 -13.41 -1.49 -18.92
N SER A 464 -14.69 -1.50 -19.26
CA SER A 464 -15.23 -0.54 -20.24
C SER A 464 -15.39 0.89 -19.71
N ARG A 465 -15.28 1.08 -18.39
CA ARG A 465 -15.59 2.34 -17.70
C ARG A 465 -15.06 2.36 -16.25
N ARG A 466 -13.89 2.93 -16.06
CA ARG A 466 -13.12 2.96 -14.80
C ARG A 466 -13.26 4.28 -14.05
N LEU A 467 -12.94 4.31 -12.76
CA LEU A 467 -12.87 5.57 -12.00
C LEU A 467 -11.63 6.35 -12.43
N VAL A 468 -10.50 5.64 -12.54
CA VAL A 468 -9.24 6.16 -13.06
C VAL A 468 -8.70 5.15 -14.07
N ASP A 469 -8.48 5.64 -15.28
CA ASP A 469 -7.99 4.85 -16.40
C ASP A 469 -6.74 5.50 -17.00
N LEU A 470 -5.77 4.70 -17.41
CA LEU A 470 -4.59 5.21 -18.09
C LEU A 470 -4.78 5.11 -19.61
N GLU A 471 -4.72 6.24 -20.29
CA GLU A 471 -4.72 6.28 -21.75
C GLU A 471 -3.30 5.93 -22.27
N GLU A 472 -3.03 4.63 -22.45
CA GLU A 472 -1.72 4.08 -22.86
C GLU A 472 -1.28 4.62 -24.24
N ALA A 473 -0.22 5.45 -24.28
CA ALA A 473 0.14 6.24 -25.47
C ALA A 473 0.46 5.44 -26.73
N ASP A 474 0.81 4.16 -26.61
CA ASP A 474 1.06 3.27 -27.75
C ASP A 474 -0.21 2.61 -28.32
N GLY A 475 -1.33 2.72 -27.62
CA GLY A 475 -2.61 2.14 -27.99
C GLY A 475 -2.63 0.60 -27.97
N GLN A 476 -1.69 -0.05 -27.27
CA GLN A 476 -1.63 -1.51 -27.16
C GLN A 476 -2.66 -2.09 -26.18
N ARG A 477 -3.11 -1.27 -25.22
CA ARG A 477 -4.09 -1.67 -24.19
C ARG A 477 -3.58 -2.84 -23.35
N HIS A 478 -2.30 -2.83 -23.00
CA HIS A 478 -1.65 -3.96 -22.34
C HIS A 478 -2.23 -4.18 -20.94
N LEU A 479 -2.55 -3.11 -20.22
CA LEU A 479 -3.21 -3.19 -18.91
C LEU A 479 -4.60 -3.84 -19.01
N ASP A 480 -5.36 -3.55 -20.07
CA ASP A 480 -6.68 -4.14 -20.31
C ASP A 480 -6.63 -5.64 -20.64
N PHE A 481 -5.54 -6.08 -21.27
CA PHE A 481 -5.40 -7.46 -21.73
C PHE A 481 -4.50 -8.30 -20.82
N ARG A 482 -4.10 -7.78 -19.65
CA ARG A 482 -3.20 -8.44 -18.69
C ARG A 482 -1.88 -8.87 -19.32
N VAL A 483 -1.33 -7.98 -20.14
CA VAL A 483 -0.03 -8.15 -20.77
C VAL A 483 0.99 -7.33 -19.99
N GLY A 484 1.59 -7.94 -18.97
CA GLY A 484 2.46 -7.22 -18.04
C GLY A 484 1.68 -6.27 -17.14
N HIS A 485 2.36 -5.27 -16.57
CA HIS A 485 1.80 -4.37 -15.54
C HIS A 485 2.05 -2.89 -15.89
N GLY A 486 2.21 -2.60 -17.18
CA GLY A 486 2.62 -1.32 -17.76
C GLY A 486 4.01 -1.37 -18.37
N ASP A 487 4.27 -0.50 -19.35
CA ASP A 487 5.53 -0.46 -20.09
C ASP A 487 5.96 0.95 -20.56
N ALA A 488 7.16 1.08 -21.13
CA ALA A 488 7.72 2.37 -21.52
C ALA A 488 6.99 3.05 -22.71
N GLY A 489 6.06 2.35 -23.36
CA GLY A 489 5.15 2.83 -24.37
C GLY A 489 3.92 3.57 -23.82
N ASP A 490 3.55 3.34 -22.55
CA ASP A 490 2.34 3.91 -21.95
C ASP A 490 2.41 5.45 -21.78
N PRO A 491 3.53 6.05 -21.32
CA PRO A 491 3.62 7.51 -21.19
C PRO A 491 3.79 8.19 -22.55
N TYR A 492 3.28 9.41 -22.70
CA TYR A 492 3.56 10.22 -23.88
C TYR A 492 4.91 10.98 -23.76
N PRO A 493 5.76 11.00 -24.81
CA PRO A 493 5.56 10.35 -26.09
C PRO A 493 6.02 8.88 -26.13
N GLY A 494 6.63 8.38 -25.06
CA GLY A 494 6.94 6.96 -24.89
C GLY A 494 7.90 6.39 -25.93
N THR A 495 7.98 5.07 -26.00
CA THR A 495 8.82 4.35 -26.97
C THR A 495 8.30 4.44 -28.41
N THR A 496 7.00 4.69 -28.60
CA THR A 496 6.37 4.87 -29.92
C THR A 496 6.50 6.30 -30.46
N ASN A 497 7.00 7.23 -29.65
CA ASN A 497 7.09 8.65 -29.96
C ASN A 497 5.73 9.27 -30.33
N ASN A 498 4.63 8.80 -29.71
CA ASN A 498 3.30 9.36 -29.91
C ASN A 498 3.20 10.76 -29.28
N ARG A 499 2.94 11.80 -30.07
CA ARG A 499 2.91 13.20 -29.60
C ARG A 499 1.53 13.83 -29.67
N SER A 500 0.48 13.02 -29.84
CA SER A 500 -0.90 13.47 -29.99
C SER A 500 -1.85 12.57 -29.21
N PHE A 501 -2.74 13.20 -28.45
CA PHE A 501 -3.94 12.62 -27.86
C PHE A 501 -5.11 13.52 -28.24
N ASP A 502 -5.99 13.05 -29.11
CA ASP A 502 -7.14 13.79 -29.63
C ASP A 502 -8.25 12.83 -30.08
N GLU A 503 -9.34 13.32 -30.64
CA GLU A 503 -10.48 12.47 -31.03
C GLU A 503 -10.18 11.52 -32.20
N SER A 504 -9.04 11.65 -32.85
CA SER A 504 -8.62 10.81 -33.98
C SER A 504 -7.41 9.93 -33.70
N SER A 505 -6.79 10.06 -32.50
CA SER A 505 -5.67 9.23 -32.08
C SER A 505 -6.11 7.86 -31.58
N ASN A 506 -5.15 7.00 -31.23
CA ASN A 506 -5.38 5.78 -30.46
C ASN A 506 -4.34 5.73 -29.32
N PRO A 507 -4.76 5.80 -28.05
CA PRO A 507 -6.13 6.01 -27.57
C PRO A 507 -6.68 7.38 -27.98
N ASP A 508 -8.01 7.53 -27.92
CA ASP A 508 -8.71 8.74 -28.36
C ASP A 508 -9.29 9.53 -27.18
N SER A 509 -9.49 10.84 -27.36
CA SER A 509 -9.96 11.72 -26.29
C SER A 509 -11.48 11.77 -26.11
N ARG A 510 -12.26 10.85 -26.67
CA ARG A 510 -13.72 10.84 -26.50
C ARG A 510 -14.09 10.50 -25.06
N ARG A 511 -15.29 10.97 -24.69
CA ARG A 511 -15.97 10.50 -23.48
C ARG A 511 -16.28 9.01 -23.59
N TYR A 512 -16.47 8.33 -22.47
CA TYR A 512 -16.89 6.92 -22.42
C TYR A 512 -18.19 6.65 -23.21
N GLY A 513 -19.07 7.66 -23.34
CA GLY A 513 -20.26 7.59 -24.20
C GLY A 513 -19.99 7.62 -25.71
N GLY A 514 -18.72 7.69 -26.14
CA GLY A 514 -18.29 7.80 -27.53
C GLY A 514 -18.46 9.18 -28.16
N THR A 515 -18.94 10.17 -27.39
CA THR A 515 -19.12 11.54 -27.85
C THR A 515 -17.81 12.31 -27.83
N SER A 516 -17.64 13.20 -28.82
CA SER A 516 -16.56 14.19 -28.88
C SER A 516 -16.45 14.98 -27.57
N SER A 517 -15.23 15.04 -27.02
CA SER A 517 -14.93 15.82 -25.82
C SER A 517 -14.45 17.23 -26.17
N GLY A 518 -13.91 17.44 -27.36
CA GLY A 518 -13.18 18.65 -27.75
C GLY A 518 -11.84 18.84 -27.04
N ALA A 519 -11.36 17.85 -26.29
CA ALA A 519 -10.08 17.87 -25.60
C ALA A 519 -8.95 17.35 -26.52
N SER A 520 -7.78 17.99 -26.47
CA SER A 520 -6.57 17.45 -27.10
C SER A 520 -5.28 17.85 -26.39
N VAL A 521 -4.28 16.98 -26.48
CA VAL A 521 -2.90 17.21 -26.08
C VAL A 521 -2.01 16.94 -27.29
N THR A 522 -1.28 17.94 -27.77
CA THR A 522 -0.48 17.84 -29.00
C THR A 522 0.90 18.46 -28.81
N SER A 523 1.78 18.31 -29.81
CA SER A 523 3.13 18.90 -29.79
C SER A 523 3.94 18.52 -28.54
N ILE A 524 3.67 17.34 -27.97
CA ILE A 524 4.30 16.85 -26.75
C ILE A 524 5.81 16.77 -27.01
N SER A 525 6.64 17.42 -26.19
CA SER A 525 8.11 17.35 -26.30
C SER A 525 8.63 15.96 -25.91
N PRO A 526 9.90 15.60 -26.22
CA PRO A 526 10.48 14.39 -25.65
C PRO A 526 10.30 14.35 -24.12
N GLY A 527 9.90 13.19 -23.58
CA GLY A 527 9.78 12.94 -22.15
C GLY A 527 11.12 12.63 -21.50
N CYS A 528 11.10 12.23 -20.22
CA CYS A 528 12.26 11.68 -19.49
C CYS A 528 13.47 12.61 -19.24
N TYR A 529 13.32 13.93 -19.43
CA TYR A 529 14.40 14.91 -19.19
C TYR A 529 13.92 16.09 -18.34
N GLY A 530 13.13 15.81 -17.30
CA GLY A 530 12.53 16.84 -16.45
C GLY A 530 11.21 17.35 -17.03
N ALA A 531 11.05 18.67 -17.13
CA ALA A 531 9.79 19.26 -17.56
C ALA A 531 9.43 18.90 -19.02
N VAL A 532 8.17 18.56 -19.26
CA VAL A 532 7.61 18.31 -20.61
C VAL A 532 6.78 19.51 -21.05
N THR A 533 6.84 19.88 -22.33
CA THR A 533 5.97 20.89 -22.92
C THR A 533 4.92 20.24 -23.83
N ALA A 534 3.69 20.72 -23.79
CA ALA A 534 2.65 20.33 -24.74
C ALA A 534 1.67 21.48 -25.02
N ASP A 535 0.94 21.35 -26.12
CA ASP A 535 -0.18 22.21 -26.49
C ASP A 535 -1.48 21.53 -26.04
N PHE A 536 -2.37 22.31 -25.43
CA PHE A 536 -3.64 21.82 -24.89
C PHE A 536 -4.81 22.53 -25.56
N VAL A 537 -5.86 21.78 -25.84
CA VAL A 537 -7.17 22.31 -26.21
C VAL A 537 -8.22 21.67 -25.32
N ALA A 538 -9.15 22.48 -24.82
CA ALA A 538 -10.38 22.00 -24.22
C ALA A 538 -11.52 22.96 -24.61
N PRO A 539 -12.79 22.49 -24.63
CA PRO A 539 -13.93 23.38 -24.78
C PRO A 539 -13.85 24.55 -23.81
N ALA A 540 -14.35 25.71 -24.21
CA ALA A 540 -14.37 26.88 -23.33
C ALA A 540 -15.32 26.60 -22.14
N GLY A 541 -14.74 26.21 -21.00
CA GLY A 541 -15.43 26.08 -19.73
C GLY A 541 -15.86 27.46 -19.23
N GLY A 542 -17.12 27.57 -18.76
CA GLY A 542 -17.59 28.76 -18.10
C GLY A 542 -16.92 28.89 -16.73
N LEU A 543 -16.08 29.91 -16.58
CA LEU A 543 -15.30 30.29 -15.39
C LEU A 543 -13.96 29.55 -15.27
N THR A 544 -12.87 30.30 -15.47
CA THR A 544 -11.51 29.90 -15.13
C THR A 544 -11.37 29.96 -13.59
N PRO A 545 -11.12 28.86 -12.88
CA PRO A 545 -10.65 28.96 -11.51
C PRO A 545 -9.30 29.69 -11.54
N THR A 546 -9.18 30.76 -10.77
CA THR A 546 -7.85 31.33 -10.50
C THR A 546 -7.09 30.27 -9.69
N PRO A 547 -5.84 29.91 -10.02
CA PRO A 547 -5.08 29.00 -9.19
C PRO A 547 -5.00 29.58 -7.78
N THR A 548 -5.72 28.96 -6.85
CA THR A 548 -5.58 29.28 -5.43
C THR A 548 -4.27 28.65 -5.00
N ASN A 549 -3.39 29.43 -4.38
CA ASN A 549 -2.15 28.90 -3.82
C ASN A 549 -2.48 27.65 -2.97
N VAL A 550 -1.78 26.56 -3.25
CA VAL A 550 -1.74 25.39 -2.37
C VAL A 550 -1.56 25.90 -0.93
N PRO A 551 -2.34 25.43 0.06
CA PRO A 551 -2.16 25.85 1.45
C PRO A 551 -0.68 25.66 1.82
N THR A 552 0.05 26.75 2.05
CA THR A 552 1.39 26.62 2.58
C THR A 552 1.22 26.09 4.01
N PRO A 553 1.90 25.00 4.41
CA PRO A 553 1.73 24.47 5.76
C PRO A 553 2.01 25.57 6.77
N SER A 554 0.99 25.91 7.56
CA SER A 554 1.15 26.82 8.69
C SER A 554 2.07 26.15 9.71
N SER A 555 3.22 26.76 9.97
CA SER A 555 4.11 26.36 11.07
C SER A 555 3.46 26.73 12.40
N THR A 556 2.37 26.08 12.78
CA THR A 556 1.72 26.27 14.08
C THR A 556 1.92 25.01 14.92
N HIS A 557 3.10 24.96 15.53
CA HIS A 557 3.53 24.32 16.79
C HIS A 557 4.92 23.71 16.60
N ALA A 558 5.94 24.58 16.65
CA ALA A 558 7.23 24.14 17.12
C ALA A 558 7.05 23.66 18.57
N PRO A 559 7.51 22.46 18.97
CA PRO A 559 7.56 22.10 20.37
C PRO A 559 8.43 23.15 21.07
N THR A 560 7.88 23.75 22.12
CA THR A 560 8.64 24.63 23.01
C THR A 560 9.86 23.85 23.48
N ALA A 561 11.05 24.23 22.97
CA ALA A 561 12.30 23.76 23.53
C ALA A 561 12.36 24.24 24.98
N THR A 562 12.15 23.34 25.93
CA THR A 562 12.41 23.60 27.34
C THR A 562 13.87 23.97 27.47
N SER A 563 14.14 25.25 27.72
CA SER A 563 15.48 25.75 27.93
C SER A 563 16.08 25.09 29.17
N THR A 564 17.08 24.24 28.97
CA THR A 564 17.99 23.78 30.03
C THR A 564 18.73 25.00 30.60
N PRO A 565 18.66 25.29 31.91
CA PRO A 565 19.39 26.42 32.45
C PRO A 565 20.89 26.13 32.43
N THR A 566 21.62 26.96 31.68
CA THR A 566 23.08 26.97 31.62
C THR A 566 23.64 27.46 32.95
N ASN A 567 24.24 26.56 33.74
CA ASN A 567 25.02 26.95 34.91
C ASN A 567 26.37 27.53 34.47
N THR A 568 26.57 28.83 34.69
CA THR A 568 27.91 29.45 34.67
C THR A 568 28.41 29.60 36.11
N PRO A 569 29.69 29.30 36.42
CA PRO A 569 30.17 29.24 37.80
C PRO A 569 30.50 30.64 38.36
N VAL A 570 30.11 30.90 39.60
CA VAL A 570 30.57 32.04 40.40
C VAL A 570 31.48 31.53 41.53
N ALA A 571 32.64 32.15 41.68
CA ALA A 571 33.71 31.80 42.62
C ALA A 571 33.35 32.08 44.11
N PRO A 572 33.95 31.38 45.09
CA PRO A 572 33.57 31.47 46.50
C PRO A 572 34.42 32.48 47.30
N ALA A 573 33.80 33.10 48.30
CA ALA A 573 34.48 33.84 49.36
C ALA A 573 34.55 33.01 50.66
N SER A 574 35.72 33.11 51.30
CA SER A 574 36.19 32.39 52.49
C SER A 574 35.66 32.98 53.81
N SER A 575 35.38 32.12 54.80
CA SER A 575 35.84 32.30 56.19
C SER A 575 35.56 31.07 57.07
N THR A 576 36.63 30.45 57.58
CA THR A 576 36.67 29.51 58.72
C THR A 576 36.54 30.29 60.06
N PRO A 577 36.16 29.66 61.21
CA PRO A 577 37.10 28.82 61.98
C PRO A 577 36.51 27.55 62.65
N THR A 578 37.42 26.62 62.94
CA THR A 578 37.36 25.30 63.64
C THR A 578 37.46 25.53 65.19
N PRO A 579 37.47 24.54 66.16
CA PRO A 579 37.62 23.07 66.02
C PRO A 579 36.99 22.07 67.07
N THR A 580 37.11 20.75 66.76
CA THR A 580 37.42 19.53 67.61
C THR A 580 36.38 18.79 68.52
N PRO A 581 36.58 17.49 68.91
CA PRO A 581 36.30 16.24 68.13
C PRO A 581 35.67 15.07 68.96
N THR A 582 35.48 13.86 68.37
CA THR A 582 35.80 12.53 69.01
C THR A 582 35.94 11.40 67.94
N SER A 583 36.84 10.45 68.23
CA SER A 583 37.54 9.32 67.55
C SER A 583 36.73 8.04 67.13
N THR A 584 36.95 7.35 65.98
CA THR A 584 37.97 6.28 65.58
C THR A 584 37.47 4.80 65.82
N PRO A 585 37.92 3.67 65.18
CA PRO A 585 38.78 3.37 63.99
C PRO A 585 38.27 2.33 62.92
N THR A 586 38.85 2.49 61.71
CA THR A 586 39.50 1.59 60.71
C THR A 586 39.42 0.04 60.69
N ARG A 587 39.29 -0.54 59.47
CA ARG A 587 40.08 -1.71 58.99
C ARG A 587 40.27 -1.73 57.46
N THR A 588 41.44 -2.22 57.03
CA THR A 588 42.05 -2.17 55.69
C THR A 588 41.96 -3.51 54.95
N SER A 589 41.88 -3.53 53.61
CA SER A 589 42.42 -4.61 52.77
C SER A 589 42.75 -4.17 51.32
N THR A 590 43.91 -4.65 50.87
CA THR A 590 44.67 -4.44 49.62
C THR A 590 44.04 -5.07 48.37
N PRO A 591 44.27 -4.55 47.15
CA PRO A 591 44.10 -5.31 45.90
C PRO A 591 45.43 -5.83 45.32
N VAL A 592 45.38 -7.03 44.76
CA VAL A 592 46.46 -7.77 44.10
C VAL A 592 46.58 -7.38 42.63
N ASN A 593 47.82 -7.26 42.16
CA ASN A 593 48.24 -6.95 40.79
C ASN A 593 48.51 -8.25 40.01
N VAL A 594 47.99 -8.38 38.78
CA VAL A 594 48.45 -9.39 37.81
C VAL A 594 48.59 -8.75 36.42
N ASN A 595 49.78 -8.92 35.85
CA ASN A 595 50.28 -8.39 34.58
C ASN A 595 49.55 -8.92 33.34
N LEU A 596 49.44 -8.07 32.31
CA LEU A 596 49.24 -8.47 30.91
C LEU A 596 50.31 -7.77 30.03
N PRO A 597 50.99 -8.46 29.09
CA PRO A 597 52.09 -7.87 28.34
C PRO A 597 51.62 -7.17 27.05
N THR A 598 52.34 -6.09 26.75
CA THR A 598 52.32 -5.28 25.53
C THR A 598 53.07 -5.98 24.40
N GLU A 599 52.51 -6.04 23.19
CA GLU A 599 53.32 -6.22 21.97
C GLU A 599 52.96 -5.19 20.90
N THR A 600 54.05 -4.70 20.32
CA THR A 600 54.25 -3.67 19.31
C THR A 600 53.98 -4.20 17.90
N SER A 601 53.34 -3.43 17.02
CA SER A 601 53.29 -3.71 15.58
C SER A 601 53.93 -2.58 14.76
N THR A 602 55.03 -2.92 14.10
CA THR A 602 55.75 -2.17 13.05
C THR A 602 55.00 -2.25 11.71
N PRO A 603 55.05 -1.22 10.84
CA PRO A 603 54.39 -1.26 9.54
C PRO A 603 55.31 -1.81 8.44
N ILE A 604 54.78 -2.68 7.57
CA ILE A 604 55.43 -3.12 6.33
C ILE A 604 54.53 -2.76 5.15
N SER A 605 55.15 -2.12 4.16
CA SER A 605 54.57 -1.62 2.92
C SER A 605 54.59 -2.65 1.77
N THR A 606 53.84 -2.31 0.72
CA THR A 606 53.84 -2.74 -0.71
C THR A 606 53.08 -4.02 -1.13
N PRO A 607 52.52 -4.10 -2.36
CA PRO A 607 52.11 -3.05 -3.33
C PRO A 607 50.65 -3.19 -3.83
N ALA A 608 50.13 -2.09 -4.39
CA ALA A 608 48.82 -2.02 -5.05
C ALA A 608 48.80 -2.80 -6.38
N ALA A 609 47.80 -3.64 -6.56
CA ALA A 609 47.43 -4.22 -7.86
C ALA A 609 46.24 -3.43 -8.43
N THR A 610 46.47 -2.77 -9.55
CA THR A 610 45.48 -2.05 -10.35
C THR A 610 44.59 -3.07 -11.07
N LEU A 611 43.31 -3.16 -10.70
CA LEU A 611 42.30 -3.86 -11.49
C LEU A 611 41.49 -2.82 -12.28
N THR A 612 41.68 -2.84 -13.59
CA THR A 612 40.86 -2.15 -14.58
C THR A 612 39.40 -2.61 -14.50
N PRO A 613 38.41 -1.71 -14.58
CA PRO A 613 37.00 -2.10 -14.60
C PRO A 613 36.62 -2.73 -15.94
N THR A 614 36.10 -3.95 -15.88
CA THR A 614 35.41 -4.62 -16.99
C THR A 614 34.02 -3.98 -17.16
N PRO A 615 33.59 -3.57 -18.36
CA PRO A 615 32.24 -3.05 -18.56
C PRO A 615 31.20 -4.15 -18.36
N ALA A 616 30.16 -3.84 -17.57
CA ALA A 616 28.99 -4.68 -17.41
C ALA A 616 28.29 -4.88 -18.77
N ALA A 617 28.03 -6.14 -19.13
CA ALA A 617 27.24 -6.49 -20.29
C ALA A 617 25.76 -6.18 -20.03
N PRO A 618 25.02 -5.61 -20.99
CA PRO A 618 23.59 -5.37 -20.83
C PRO A 618 22.82 -6.70 -20.87
N LEU A 619 21.84 -6.85 -19.98
CA LEU A 619 20.81 -7.89 -20.06
C LEU A 619 19.95 -7.61 -21.31
N ILE A 620 20.19 -8.37 -22.38
CA ILE A 620 19.38 -8.33 -23.60
C ILE A 620 18.20 -9.28 -23.41
N TYR A 621 17.00 -8.73 -23.28
CA TYR A 621 15.74 -9.45 -23.48
C TYR A 621 15.72 -9.95 -24.94
N ARG A 622 15.79 -11.28 -25.14
CA ARG A 622 15.58 -11.88 -26.46
C ARG A 622 14.11 -12.21 -26.63
N ALA A 623 13.39 -11.36 -27.36
CA ALA A 623 12.10 -11.70 -27.94
C ALA A 623 12.29 -12.83 -28.98
N TYR A 624 11.65 -13.98 -28.75
CA TYR A 624 11.52 -15.04 -29.74
C TYR A 624 10.25 -14.81 -30.56
N PHE A 625 10.41 -14.35 -31.80
CA PHE A 625 9.35 -14.42 -32.81
C PHE A 625 9.35 -15.82 -33.45
N PRO A 626 8.20 -16.50 -33.57
CA PRO A 626 8.11 -17.70 -34.39
C PRO A 626 8.10 -17.30 -35.88
N VAL A 627 9.01 -17.90 -36.65
CA VAL A 627 8.98 -17.85 -38.11
C VAL A 627 8.00 -18.91 -38.61
N ARG A 628 6.92 -18.43 -39.25
CA ARG A 628 5.94 -19.08 -40.16
C ARG A 628 5.60 -20.57 -39.99
#